data_AF-A0A199VP48-F1
#
_entry.id   AF-A0A199VP48-F1
#
_cell.length_a   1.000
_cell.length_b   1.000
_cell.length_c   1.000
_cell.angle_alpha   90.00
_cell.angle_beta   90.00
_cell.angle_gamma   90.00
#
_symmetry.space_group_name_H-M   'P 1'
#
loop_
_entity.id
_entity.type
_entity.pdbx_description
1 polymer ?
#
loop_
_entity_poly.entity_id
_entity_poly.type
_entity_poly.pdbx_seq_one_letter_code
_entity_poly.pdbx_strand_id
1 'polypeptide(L)'
;MGVTPSKERSRYWDEQSFNAASPPPPPPPPTTTTYDFAPPPPTTTTTSYGYAPATTYDYAPPPPPTTTYDYAPPQYEYAAPPPRPPAETTTTTTTTTATTTAYRRRALDRRFSRISDEYHTVEQVTQALAQAGLESSNLIVGIDFTKSNEWTGKYSFGGRSLHHIGDVPNPYEQAISIIGRTLSNFDDDNLIPCFGFGDASTHDQDVFSFYPDGNPCNGFAEALARYRELVPHVRLAGPTSFAPIIEMAMTIVEKSGGQYHVLLIIADGQVTRSVDTETGQLSPQEQQTVDAIVKASEFPLSIILVGVGDGPWDTMKEFDDNIPTRSFDNFQFVNFTEIMSKNIPQSRKEAVFALAALMEIPLQYKATLQLGILGRRTSKSRGRVPLPPPSGSYGAYSFGTETSKPTSFPPNTSLYPIYENTTTAPSAPATSWDDRVCPICLVNPKDMAFGCGHQTCCECGGSLESCPICRSQIQTRIKLY
;
A
#
# COMPACT_ATOMS: atom_id res chain seq x y z
N MET A 1 64.58 48.97 -16.29
CA MET A 1 63.95 47.72 -16.77
C MET A 1 62.50 47.70 -16.29
N GLY A 2 61.57 47.33 -17.17
CA GLY A 2 60.11 47.19 -16.93
C GLY A 2 59.35 48.51 -17.11
N VAL A 3 58.88 48.93 -18.28
CA VAL A 3 57.99 48.33 -19.31
C VAL A 3 56.55 48.17 -18.80
N THR A 4 55.70 49.08 -19.29
CA THR A 4 54.23 49.08 -19.31
C THR A 4 53.69 47.99 -20.24
N PRO A 5 52.44 47.52 -20.03
CA PRO A 5 51.69 46.85 -21.09
C PRO A 5 50.52 47.69 -21.61
N SER A 6 50.32 47.51 -22.91
CA SER A 6 49.45 48.18 -23.86
C SER A 6 48.06 47.55 -24.00
N LYS A 7 47.15 48.34 -24.57
CA LYS A 7 45.82 48.02 -25.08
C LYS A 7 45.86 47.09 -26.32
N GLU A 8 44.75 46.36 -26.49
CA GLU A 8 44.13 45.73 -27.70
C GLU A 8 43.68 44.30 -27.34
N ARG A 9 42.51 43.76 -27.71
CA ARG A 9 41.50 44.08 -28.73
C ARG A 9 40.23 43.31 -28.34
N SER A 10 39.07 43.98 -28.31
CA SER A 10 37.75 43.34 -28.32
C SER A 10 37.00 43.87 -29.54
N ARG A 11 36.78 43.00 -30.52
CA ARG A 11 35.80 43.11 -31.61
C ARG A 11 35.61 41.71 -32.18
N TYR A 12 34.40 41.18 -32.19
CA TYR A 12 33.76 40.63 -33.39
C TYR A 12 32.31 40.15 -33.08
N TRP A 13 31.38 40.75 -33.83
CA TRP A 13 29.98 40.38 -34.15
C TRP A 13 28.84 40.67 -33.15
N ASP A 14 28.31 41.89 -33.33
CA ASP A 14 26.89 42.24 -33.15
C ASP A 14 26.11 42.02 -34.47
N GLU A 15 24.78 41.93 -34.32
CA GLU A 15 23.70 42.11 -35.32
C GLU A 15 23.38 40.99 -36.31
N GLN A 16 22.42 40.13 -35.93
CA GLN A 16 21.40 39.61 -36.86
C GLN A 16 20.00 39.86 -36.30
N SER A 17 19.30 40.77 -36.94
CA SER A 17 17.89 41.08 -36.79
C SER A 17 17.01 39.88 -37.19
N PHE A 18 16.16 39.41 -36.27
CA PHE A 18 15.01 38.57 -36.62
C PHE A 18 13.73 39.38 -36.40
N ASN A 19 13.08 39.73 -37.52
CA ASN A 19 11.72 40.25 -37.55
C ASN A 19 10.76 39.22 -36.94
N ALA A 20 10.07 39.61 -35.88
CA ALA A 20 8.95 38.85 -35.32
C ALA A 20 7.75 38.96 -36.27
N ALA A 21 7.45 37.88 -37.00
CA ALA A 21 6.20 37.72 -37.70
C ALA A 21 5.16 37.10 -36.74
N SER A 22 4.01 37.75 -36.61
CA SER A 22 2.87 37.27 -35.82
C SER A 22 2.38 35.90 -36.28
N PRO A 23 1.91 35.02 -35.37
CA PRO A 23 1.38 33.72 -35.76
C PRO A 23 0.06 33.86 -36.55
N PRO A 24 -0.20 32.98 -37.53
CA PRO A 24 -1.44 33.00 -38.29
C PRO A 24 -2.64 32.60 -37.41
N PRO A 25 -3.85 33.10 -37.71
CA PRO A 25 -5.06 32.76 -36.96
C PRO A 25 -5.43 31.27 -37.15
N PRO A 26 -6.11 30.66 -36.16
CA PRO A 26 -6.51 29.26 -36.22
C PRO A 26 -7.55 29.02 -37.34
N PRO A 27 -7.58 27.80 -37.92
CA PRO A 27 -8.55 27.46 -38.96
C PRO A 27 -9.98 27.46 -38.42
N PRO A 28 -10.99 27.77 -39.26
CA PRO A 28 -12.39 27.75 -38.85
C PRO A 28 -12.84 26.32 -38.49
N PRO A 29 -13.80 26.19 -37.56
CA PRO A 29 -14.32 24.88 -37.15
C PRO A 29 -14.99 24.16 -38.35
N PRO A 30 -14.96 22.82 -38.37
CA PRO A 30 -15.58 22.05 -39.45
C PRO A 30 -17.09 22.28 -39.47
N THR A 31 -17.61 22.58 -40.66
CA THR A 31 -19.04 22.68 -40.94
C THR A 31 -19.71 21.34 -40.70
N THR A 32 -20.57 21.28 -39.68
CA THR A 32 -21.52 20.18 -39.48
C THR A 32 -22.45 20.11 -40.70
N THR A 33 -22.19 19.15 -41.58
CA THR A 33 -23.14 18.75 -42.61
C THR A 33 -24.12 17.79 -41.93
N THR A 34 -25.29 18.30 -41.57
CA THR A 34 -26.43 17.48 -41.15
C THR A 34 -26.88 16.63 -42.34
N TYR A 35 -26.56 15.34 -42.30
CA TYR A 35 -27.23 14.35 -43.14
C TYR A 35 -28.54 13.97 -42.46
N ASP A 36 -29.65 14.44 -43.03
CA ASP A 36 -30.99 13.94 -42.72
C ASP A 36 -31.08 12.47 -43.16
N PHE A 37 -31.05 11.55 -42.19
CA PHE A 37 -31.47 10.17 -42.41
C PHE A 37 -32.99 10.08 -42.32
N ALA A 38 -33.64 9.97 -43.48
CA ALA A 38 -35.03 9.55 -43.57
C ALA A 38 -35.17 8.09 -43.07
N PRO A 39 -36.21 7.78 -42.27
CA PRO A 39 -36.44 6.41 -41.78
C PRO A 39 -36.94 5.48 -42.91
N PRO A 40 -36.55 4.19 -42.92
CA PRO A 40 -37.04 3.23 -43.91
C PRO A 40 -38.50 2.82 -43.65
N PRO A 41 -39.26 2.45 -44.70
CA PRO A 41 -40.68 2.07 -44.59
C PRO A 41 -40.87 0.67 -43.98
N PRO A 42 -42.06 0.37 -43.42
CA PRO A 42 -42.32 -0.88 -42.74
C PRO A 42 -42.54 -2.02 -43.74
N THR A 43 -41.77 -3.09 -43.62
CA THR A 43 -42.02 -4.36 -44.31
C THR A 43 -42.81 -5.30 -43.41
N THR A 44 -44.08 -5.49 -43.77
CA THR A 44 -44.90 -6.61 -43.33
C THR A 44 -44.40 -7.90 -43.98
N THR A 45 -44.02 -8.89 -43.18
CA THR A 45 -44.03 -10.29 -43.64
C THR A 45 -44.36 -11.21 -42.48
N THR A 46 -45.59 -11.73 -42.55
CA THR A 46 -46.13 -12.80 -41.72
C THR A 46 -45.41 -14.10 -42.06
N THR A 47 -44.77 -14.73 -41.07
CA THR A 47 -44.45 -16.16 -41.13
C THR A 47 -44.81 -16.79 -39.80
N SER A 48 -45.86 -17.60 -39.84
CA SER A 48 -46.37 -18.45 -38.77
C SER A 48 -45.42 -19.62 -38.51
N TYR A 49 -45.00 -19.79 -37.25
CA TYR A 49 -44.58 -21.08 -36.72
C TYR A 49 -45.35 -21.34 -35.42
N GLY A 50 -45.90 -22.56 -35.34
CA GLY A 50 -46.92 -22.97 -34.37
C GLY A 50 -46.41 -23.05 -32.93
N TYR A 51 -47.29 -22.62 -32.02
CA TYR A 51 -47.19 -22.84 -30.59
C TYR A 51 -47.60 -24.27 -30.23
N ALA A 52 -46.77 -24.95 -29.45
CA ALA A 52 -47.18 -26.01 -28.53
C ALA A 52 -47.39 -25.39 -27.13
N PRO A 53 -48.37 -25.83 -26.33
CA PRO A 53 -48.67 -25.19 -25.05
C PRO A 53 -47.69 -25.66 -23.97
N ALA A 54 -46.99 -24.73 -23.33
CA ALA A 54 -46.28 -24.98 -22.08
C ALA A 54 -47.20 -24.68 -20.89
N THR A 55 -47.36 -25.69 -20.04
CA THR A 55 -48.09 -25.69 -18.78
C THR A 55 -47.52 -24.67 -17.79
N THR A 56 -48.38 -23.82 -17.24
CA THR A 56 -48.10 -22.93 -16.10
C THR A 56 -48.00 -23.73 -14.81
N TYR A 57 -46.84 -23.71 -14.15
CA TYR A 57 -46.72 -24.04 -12.73
C TYR A 57 -46.64 -22.72 -11.95
N ASP A 58 -47.74 -22.38 -11.27
CA ASP A 58 -47.78 -21.36 -10.24
C ASP A 58 -46.99 -21.86 -9.02
N TYR A 59 -45.89 -21.17 -8.68
CA TYR A 59 -45.22 -21.33 -7.39
C TYR A 59 -45.54 -20.09 -6.54
N ALA A 60 -46.51 -20.23 -5.65
CA ALA A 60 -46.78 -19.27 -4.59
C ALA A 60 -45.73 -19.45 -3.46
N PRO A 61 -45.08 -18.38 -2.96
CA PRO A 61 -44.19 -18.48 -1.81
C PRO A 61 -45.01 -18.66 -0.51
N PRO A 62 -44.53 -19.46 0.47
CA PRO A 62 -45.21 -19.66 1.74
C PRO A 62 -45.10 -18.42 2.65
N PRO A 63 -46.09 -18.16 3.53
CA PRO A 63 -46.05 -17.05 4.48
C PRO A 63 -45.03 -17.30 5.61
N PRO A 64 -44.46 -16.23 6.20
CA PRO A 64 -43.51 -16.37 7.30
C PRO A 64 -44.21 -16.84 8.60
N PRO A 65 -43.52 -17.61 9.47
CA PRO A 65 -44.08 -18.03 10.74
C PRO A 65 -44.11 -16.86 11.74
N THR A 66 -45.29 -16.61 12.33
CA THR A 66 -45.49 -15.73 13.48
C THR A 66 -45.10 -16.44 14.77
N THR A 67 -43.96 -16.07 15.36
CA THR A 67 -43.65 -16.36 16.76
C THR A 67 -43.68 -15.07 17.56
N THR A 68 -44.77 -14.85 18.29
CA THR A 68 -44.87 -13.87 19.38
C THR A 68 -44.03 -14.35 20.55
N TYR A 69 -42.91 -13.68 20.81
CA TYR A 69 -42.22 -13.76 22.09
C TYR A 69 -42.56 -12.48 22.87
N ASP A 70 -43.38 -12.64 23.91
CA ASP A 70 -43.51 -11.65 24.99
C ASP A 70 -42.17 -11.54 25.70
N TYR A 71 -41.48 -10.41 25.51
CA TYR A 71 -40.33 -10.03 26.34
C TYR A 71 -40.67 -8.72 27.04
N ALA A 72 -41.11 -8.83 28.29
CA ALA A 72 -41.21 -7.70 29.20
C ALA A 72 -39.79 -7.21 29.55
N PRO A 73 -39.49 -5.90 29.49
CA PRO A 73 -38.21 -5.38 29.96
C PRO A 73 -38.18 -5.38 31.49
N PRO A 74 -37.08 -5.80 32.14
CA PRO A 74 -36.92 -5.58 33.58
C PRO A 74 -36.72 -4.08 33.84
N GLN A 75 -37.58 -3.52 34.70
CA GLN A 75 -37.38 -2.19 35.27
C GLN A 75 -36.21 -2.23 36.23
N TYR A 76 -35.12 -1.53 35.91
CA TYR A 76 -34.07 -1.22 36.88
C TYR A 76 -34.42 0.11 37.54
N GLU A 77 -34.80 0.05 38.82
CA GLU A 77 -34.87 1.21 39.70
C GLU A 77 -33.48 1.84 39.83
N TYR A 78 -33.35 3.10 39.42
CA TYR A 78 -32.19 3.92 39.75
C TYR A 78 -32.26 4.28 41.25
N ALA A 79 -31.50 3.58 42.08
CA ALA A 79 -31.19 4.04 43.41
C ALA A 79 -30.15 5.18 43.34
N ALA A 80 -30.50 6.33 43.91
CA ALA A 80 -29.61 7.49 44.03
C ALA A 80 -28.39 7.17 44.93
N PRO A 81 -27.19 7.70 44.62
CA PRO A 81 -26.01 7.49 45.46
C PRO A 81 -26.10 8.28 46.78
N PRO A 82 -25.57 7.76 47.89
CA PRO A 82 -25.62 8.42 49.18
C PRO A 82 -24.70 9.66 49.24
N PRO A 83 -25.01 10.66 50.10
CA PRO A 83 -24.21 11.88 50.22
C PRO A 83 -22.84 11.61 50.85
N ARG A 84 -21.84 12.32 50.32
CA ARG A 84 -20.42 12.26 50.69
C ARG A 84 -20.18 12.92 52.07
N PRO A 85 -19.33 12.36 52.95
CA PRO A 85 -18.96 13.01 54.21
C PRO A 85 -17.98 14.19 53.98
N PRO A 86 -17.86 15.14 54.93
CA PRO A 86 -17.05 16.34 54.77
C PRO A 86 -15.55 16.02 54.80
N ALA A 87 -14.78 16.81 54.05
CA ALA A 87 -13.33 16.68 53.92
C ALA A 87 -12.60 17.04 55.23
N GLU A 88 -11.75 16.13 55.69
CA GLU A 88 -10.71 16.43 56.69
C GLU A 88 -9.46 16.97 55.99
N THR A 89 -9.04 18.15 56.43
CA THR A 89 -7.83 18.85 56.01
C THR A 89 -6.61 18.10 56.56
N THR A 90 -5.85 17.42 55.69
CA THR A 90 -4.49 17.00 56.02
C THR A 90 -3.51 17.61 55.02
N THR A 91 -2.70 18.52 55.54
CA THR A 91 -1.55 19.14 54.90
C THR A 91 -0.51 18.07 54.56
N THR A 92 -0.15 17.91 53.28
CA THR A 92 1.13 17.30 52.93
C THR A 92 1.67 17.92 51.64
N THR A 93 2.76 18.64 51.84
CA THR A 93 3.59 19.32 50.84
C THR A 93 4.39 18.27 50.06
N THR A 94 4.16 18.10 48.75
CA THR A 94 5.17 17.92 47.67
C THR A 94 4.55 17.34 46.38
N THR A 95 5.10 17.79 45.24
CA THR A 95 5.00 17.22 43.87
C THR A 95 3.85 17.71 42.97
N THR A 96 3.85 19.02 42.65
CA THR A 96 2.88 19.66 41.73
C THR A 96 3.22 19.50 40.22
N THR A 97 4.39 18.94 39.87
CA THR A 97 4.87 18.86 38.48
C THR A 97 4.46 17.58 37.72
N ALA A 98 4.16 16.49 38.42
CA ALA A 98 3.79 15.21 37.77
C ALA A 98 2.30 15.12 37.39
N THR A 99 1.42 15.75 38.18
CA THR A 99 -0.03 15.66 37.99
C THR A 99 -0.53 16.53 36.84
N THR A 100 0.12 17.68 36.58
CA THR A 100 -0.19 18.59 35.48
C THR A 100 0.24 18.05 34.12
N THR A 101 1.37 17.33 34.04
CA THR A 101 1.79 16.62 32.83
C THR A 101 0.88 15.44 32.52
N ALA A 102 0.47 14.66 33.53
CA ALA A 102 -0.48 13.56 33.34
C ALA A 102 -1.87 14.03 32.91
N TYR A 103 -2.37 15.15 33.45
CA TYR A 103 -3.65 15.74 33.05
C TYR A 103 -3.61 16.35 31.65
N ARG A 104 -2.49 17.00 31.26
CA ARG A 104 -2.27 17.46 29.87
C ARG A 104 -2.21 16.29 28.89
N ARG A 105 -1.48 15.21 29.21
CA ARG A 105 -1.43 13.99 28.38
C ARG A 105 -2.83 13.38 28.19
N ARG A 106 -3.57 13.14 29.26
CA ARG A 106 -4.95 12.61 29.17
C ARG A 106 -5.93 13.53 28.42
N ALA A 107 -5.73 14.84 28.48
CA ALA A 107 -6.55 15.81 27.74
C ALA A 107 -6.16 15.92 26.26
N LEU A 108 -4.91 15.58 25.89
CA LEU A 108 -4.44 15.46 24.51
C LEU A 108 -4.87 14.11 23.91
N ASP A 109 -4.76 13.01 24.67
CA ASP A 109 -5.23 11.66 24.30
C ASP A 109 -6.69 11.68 23.81
N ARG A 110 -7.56 12.47 24.44
CA ARG A 110 -8.99 12.54 24.07
C ARG A 110 -9.30 13.49 22.91
N ARG A 111 -8.38 14.39 22.54
CA ARG A 111 -8.57 15.34 21.41
C ARG A 111 -8.10 14.77 20.09
N PHE A 112 -7.22 13.78 20.12
CA PHE A 112 -6.61 13.18 18.95
C PHE A 112 -6.96 11.70 18.79
N SER A 113 -7.91 11.17 19.55
CA SER A 113 -8.29 9.75 19.47
C SER A 113 -9.05 9.41 18.18
N ARG A 114 -9.87 10.36 17.71
CA ARG A 114 -10.69 10.26 16.50
C ARG A 114 -10.89 11.65 15.89
N ILE A 115 -10.62 11.80 14.61
CA ILE A 115 -10.88 13.04 13.87
C ILE A 115 -12.26 12.93 13.18
N SER A 116 -13.00 14.04 13.11
CA SER A 116 -14.30 14.10 12.43
C SER A 116 -14.21 14.84 11.10
N ASP A 117 -15.08 14.49 10.16
CA ASP A 117 -15.22 15.17 8.86
C ASP A 117 -15.64 16.64 9.03
N GLU A 118 -14.70 17.58 8.86
CA GLU A 118 -14.94 19.02 9.03
C GLU A 118 -14.96 19.82 7.72
N TYR A 119 -14.54 19.24 6.60
CA TYR A 119 -14.35 19.95 5.33
C TYR A 119 -15.36 19.53 4.25
N HIS A 120 -15.70 20.47 3.36
CA HIS A 120 -16.66 20.26 2.27
C HIS A 120 -16.08 20.48 0.87
N THR A 121 -14.89 21.09 0.76
CA THR A 121 -14.17 21.25 -0.51
C THR A 121 -12.67 21.07 -0.32
N VAL A 122 -11.96 20.71 -1.39
CA VAL A 122 -10.48 20.56 -1.38
C VAL A 122 -9.82 21.89 -1.01
N GLU A 123 -10.35 23.02 -1.50
CA GLU A 123 -9.82 24.36 -1.19
C GLU A 123 -9.90 24.69 0.29
N GLN A 124 -10.95 24.24 0.99
CA GLN A 124 -11.04 24.41 2.45
C GLN A 124 -9.95 23.62 3.17
N VAL A 125 -9.65 22.40 2.70
CA VAL A 125 -8.53 21.61 3.23
C VAL A 125 -7.20 22.30 2.94
N THR A 126 -6.96 22.72 1.69
CA THR A 126 -5.74 23.47 1.30
C THR A 126 -5.56 24.70 2.19
N GLN A 127 -6.63 25.46 2.41
CA GLN A 127 -6.59 26.66 3.24
C GLN A 127 -6.33 26.31 4.71
N ALA A 128 -6.91 25.23 5.23
CA ALA A 128 -6.68 24.78 6.59
C ALA A 128 -5.24 24.28 6.81
N LEU A 129 -4.65 23.61 5.82
CA LEU A 129 -3.23 23.21 5.82
C LEU A 129 -2.32 24.43 5.83
N ALA A 130 -2.56 25.38 4.92
CA ALA A 130 -1.81 26.63 4.87
C ALA A 130 -1.94 27.44 6.18
N GLN A 131 -3.13 27.53 6.76
CA GLN A 131 -3.35 28.19 8.06
C GLN A 131 -2.70 27.46 9.24
N ALA A 132 -2.57 26.13 9.16
CA ALA A 132 -1.83 25.35 10.15
C ALA A 132 -0.32 25.57 10.05
N GLY A 133 0.16 26.23 9.00
CA GLY A 133 1.57 26.41 8.71
C GLY A 133 2.20 25.20 8.03
N LEU A 134 1.40 24.36 7.35
CA LEU A 134 1.94 23.40 6.40
C LEU A 134 2.15 24.14 5.09
N GLU A 135 3.36 24.64 4.87
CA GLU A 135 3.73 25.29 3.63
C GLU A 135 3.94 24.26 2.51
N SER A 136 4.35 23.05 2.89
CA SER A 136 4.82 22.01 1.99
C SER A 136 4.89 20.66 2.77
N SER A 137 4.61 19.52 2.13
CA SER A 137 4.68 18.17 2.67
C SER A 137 5.44 17.21 1.76
N ASN A 138 5.87 16.06 2.26
CA ASN A 138 6.51 15.03 1.43
C ASN A 138 5.57 13.83 1.24
N LEU A 139 5.45 13.31 0.03
CA LEU A 139 4.62 12.15 -0.27
C LEU A 139 5.42 10.86 -0.37
N ILE A 140 4.85 9.76 0.11
CA ILE A 140 5.38 8.40 -0.08
C ILE A 140 4.26 7.53 -0.63
N VAL A 141 4.56 6.67 -1.61
CA VAL A 141 3.55 5.78 -2.22
C VAL A 141 3.92 4.31 -2.00
N GLY A 142 2.98 3.54 -1.47
CA GLY A 142 3.03 2.09 -1.35
C GLY A 142 1.92 1.43 -2.16
N ILE A 143 2.29 0.49 -3.04
CA ILE A 143 1.36 -0.26 -3.89
C ILE A 143 1.34 -1.72 -3.45
N ASP A 144 0.14 -2.19 -3.10
CA ASP A 144 -0.12 -3.59 -2.82
C ASP A 144 -0.09 -4.41 -4.10
N PHE A 145 0.80 -5.42 -4.16
CA PHE A 145 0.95 -6.41 -5.23
C PHE A 145 0.64 -7.84 -4.75
N THR A 146 -0.27 -7.99 -3.79
CA THR A 146 -0.74 -9.29 -3.32
C THR A 146 -1.68 -9.94 -4.33
N LYS A 147 -1.79 -11.26 -4.24
CA LYS A 147 -2.54 -12.11 -5.17
C LYS A 147 -4.05 -11.89 -5.10
N SER A 148 -4.57 -11.34 -4.00
CA SER A 148 -6.00 -11.06 -3.87
C SER A 148 -6.55 -10.13 -4.94
N ASN A 149 -5.69 -9.27 -5.48
CA ASN A 149 -5.95 -8.44 -6.64
C ASN A 149 -6.38 -9.21 -7.90
N GLU A 150 -6.17 -10.51 -7.99
CA GLU A 150 -6.67 -11.34 -9.09
C GLU A 150 -8.20 -11.53 -9.04
N TRP A 151 -8.80 -11.51 -7.85
CA TRP A 151 -10.22 -11.80 -7.65
C TRP A 151 -11.04 -10.67 -7.01
N THR A 152 -10.41 -9.68 -6.37
CA THR A 152 -11.10 -8.53 -5.76
C THR A 152 -11.57 -7.47 -6.77
N GLY A 153 -11.42 -7.73 -8.07
CA GLY A 153 -12.06 -6.98 -9.16
C GLY A 153 -13.30 -7.66 -9.76
N LYS A 154 -13.84 -8.70 -9.08
CA LYS A 154 -14.96 -9.51 -9.59
C LYS A 154 -16.17 -8.66 -9.93
N TYR A 155 -16.56 -7.75 -9.05
CA TYR A 155 -17.75 -6.91 -9.23
C TYR A 155 -17.39 -5.51 -9.73
N SER A 156 -16.36 -4.90 -9.14
CA SER A 156 -15.93 -3.52 -9.41
C SER A 156 -15.14 -3.34 -10.70
N PHE A 157 -14.52 -4.41 -11.22
CA PHE A 157 -13.67 -4.33 -12.41
C PHE A 157 -13.96 -5.41 -13.46
N GLY A 158 -15.19 -5.92 -13.45
CA GLY A 158 -15.72 -6.82 -14.49
C GLY A 158 -15.03 -8.18 -14.54
N GLY A 159 -14.65 -8.73 -13.38
CA GLY A 159 -13.98 -10.04 -13.31
C GLY A 159 -12.49 -10.02 -13.62
N ARG A 160 -11.90 -8.84 -13.87
CA ARG A 160 -10.47 -8.70 -14.16
C ARG A 160 -9.69 -8.46 -12.89
N SER A 161 -8.39 -8.80 -12.94
CA SER A 161 -7.45 -8.38 -11.89
C SER A 161 -7.41 -6.87 -11.78
N LEU A 162 -7.31 -6.35 -10.54
CA LEU A 162 -7.16 -4.92 -10.26
C LEU A 162 -5.83 -4.35 -10.79
N HIS A 163 -4.85 -5.20 -11.11
CA HIS A 163 -3.60 -4.82 -11.79
C HIS A 163 -3.63 -5.05 -13.31
N HIS A 164 -4.75 -5.45 -13.90
CA HIS A 164 -4.80 -5.69 -15.34
C HIS A 164 -4.42 -4.42 -16.12
N ILE A 165 -3.35 -4.50 -16.92
CA ILE A 165 -2.90 -3.41 -17.81
C ILE A 165 -3.62 -3.54 -19.14
N GLY A 166 -4.34 -2.48 -19.53
CA GLY A 166 -5.05 -2.40 -20.81
C GLY A 166 -5.29 -0.96 -21.26
N ASP A 167 -6.24 -0.79 -22.17
CA ASP A 167 -6.62 0.53 -22.72
C ASP A 167 -7.37 1.40 -21.71
N VAL A 168 -8.12 0.76 -20.80
CA VAL A 168 -8.84 1.44 -19.73
C VAL A 168 -7.99 1.36 -18.45
N PRO A 169 -7.72 2.50 -17.78
CA PRO A 169 -6.98 2.50 -16.53
C PRO A 169 -7.62 1.60 -15.48
N ASN A 170 -6.84 0.72 -14.86
CA ASN A 170 -7.30 -0.06 -13.73
C ASN A 170 -7.45 0.80 -12.46
N PRO A 171 -8.10 0.29 -11.38
CA PRO A 171 -8.35 1.09 -10.18
C PRO A 171 -7.10 1.69 -9.53
N TYR A 172 -5.95 0.99 -9.57
CA TYR A 172 -4.67 1.54 -9.09
C TYR A 172 -4.21 2.72 -9.96
N GLU A 173 -4.27 2.60 -11.28
CA GLU A 173 -3.90 3.69 -12.20
C GLU A 173 -4.79 4.92 -12.01
N GLN A 174 -6.10 4.70 -11.82
CA GLN A 174 -7.04 5.78 -11.54
C GLN A 174 -6.73 6.47 -10.22
N ALA A 175 -6.47 5.71 -9.16
CA ALA A 175 -6.11 6.25 -7.85
C ALA A 175 -4.81 7.08 -7.93
N ILE A 176 -3.73 6.52 -8.48
CA ILE A 176 -2.43 7.22 -8.68
C ILE A 176 -2.64 8.53 -9.46
N SER A 177 -3.42 8.49 -10.54
CA SER A 177 -3.67 9.65 -11.40
C SER A 177 -4.49 10.75 -10.71
N ILE A 178 -5.54 10.39 -9.97
CA ILE A 178 -6.40 11.37 -9.31
C ILE A 178 -5.65 12.00 -8.13
N ILE A 179 -5.01 11.18 -7.29
CA ILE A 179 -4.21 11.66 -6.16
C ILE A 179 -3.08 12.55 -6.66
N GLY A 180 -2.42 12.16 -7.74
CA GLY A 180 -1.35 12.95 -8.31
C GLY A 180 -1.77 14.31 -8.83
N ARG A 181 -3.04 14.50 -9.23
CA ARG A 181 -3.56 15.81 -9.59
C ARG A 181 -3.97 16.66 -8.39
N THR A 182 -4.28 16.03 -7.26
CA THR A 182 -4.82 16.71 -6.08
C THR A 182 -3.77 16.99 -5.02
N LEU A 183 -2.82 16.06 -4.82
CA LEU A 183 -1.78 16.14 -3.80
C LEU A 183 -0.46 16.71 -4.30
N SER A 184 -0.20 16.76 -5.62
CA SER A 184 1.06 17.28 -6.16
C SER A 184 1.35 18.74 -5.75
N ASN A 185 0.31 19.53 -5.53
CA ASN A 185 0.46 20.93 -5.11
C ASN A 185 0.95 21.06 -3.67
N PHE A 186 0.93 19.98 -2.90
CA PHE A 186 1.39 19.93 -1.52
C PHE A 186 2.75 19.24 -1.37
N ASP A 187 3.34 18.74 -2.47
CA ASP A 187 4.64 18.08 -2.43
C ASP A 187 5.77 19.10 -2.66
N ASP A 188 6.78 19.13 -1.78
CA ASP A 188 7.85 20.15 -1.76
C ASP A 188 8.71 20.13 -3.02
N ASP A 189 9.14 18.95 -3.43
CA ASP A 189 10.22 18.73 -4.39
C ASP A 189 9.78 17.92 -5.61
N ASN A 190 8.53 17.45 -5.63
CA ASN A 190 7.96 16.56 -6.62
C ASN A 190 8.72 15.21 -6.69
N LEU A 191 9.45 14.82 -5.64
CA LEU A 191 10.18 13.56 -5.55
C LEU A 191 9.41 12.59 -4.67
N ILE A 192 8.86 11.55 -5.30
CA ILE A 192 7.94 10.61 -4.66
C ILE A 192 8.61 9.24 -4.51
N PRO A 193 9.12 8.86 -3.33
CA PRO A 193 9.49 7.49 -3.03
C PRO A 193 8.31 6.54 -3.27
N CYS A 194 8.48 5.61 -4.21
CA CYS A 194 7.46 4.64 -4.60
C CYS A 194 7.94 3.21 -4.33
N PHE A 195 7.09 2.43 -3.67
CA PHE A 195 7.38 1.06 -3.24
C PHE A 195 6.24 0.10 -3.59
N GLY A 196 6.59 -1.16 -3.84
CA GLY A 196 5.66 -2.27 -3.91
C GLY A 196 5.86 -3.25 -2.77
N PHE A 197 4.80 -3.98 -2.38
CA PHE A 197 4.85 -5.02 -1.35
C PHE A 197 3.86 -6.15 -1.64
N GLY A 198 4.04 -7.32 -1.04
CA GLY A 198 3.12 -8.45 -1.17
C GLY A 198 3.31 -9.33 -2.41
N ASP A 199 4.30 -9.03 -3.25
CA ASP A 199 4.69 -9.88 -4.37
C ASP A 199 5.57 -11.05 -3.90
N ALA A 200 5.89 -11.97 -4.81
CA ALA A 200 6.69 -13.15 -4.49
C ALA A 200 8.14 -12.84 -4.04
N SER A 201 8.65 -11.63 -4.28
CA SER A 201 9.95 -11.21 -3.76
C SER A 201 9.88 -10.68 -2.33
N THR A 202 8.75 -10.11 -1.91
CA THR A 202 8.60 -9.40 -0.63
C THR A 202 7.73 -10.11 0.40
N HIS A 203 6.72 -10.86 -0.04
CA HIS A 203 5.69 -11.45 0.82
C HIS A 203 5.14 -10.40 1.82
N ASP A 204 4.91 -10.77 3.09
CA ASP A 204 4.51 -9.86 4.17
C ASP A 204 5.71 -9.30 4.97
N GLN A 205 6.95 -9.48 4.50
CA GLN A 205 8.16 -9.17 5.25
C GLN A 205 8.88 -7.90 4.78
N ASP A 206 8.84 -7.61 3.47
CA ASP A 206 9.64 -6.57 2.84
C ASP A 206 8.84 -5.66 1.90
N VAL A 207 9.52 -4.65 1.38
CA VAL A 207 9.05 -3.81 0.27
C VAL A 207 10.15 -3.75 -0.78
N PHE A 208 9.79 -3.56 -2.05
CA PHE A 208 10.74 -3.25 -3.12
C PHE A 208 10.57 -1.80 -3.59
N SER A 209 11.67 -1.13 -3.94
CA SER A 209 11.63 0.19 -4.56
C SER A 209 11.30 0.10 -6.05
N PHE A 210 10.60 1.10 -6.60
CA PHE A 210 10.29 1.13 -8.04
C PHE A 210 11.52 1.26 -8.93
N TYR A 211 12.61 1.81 -8.39
CA TYR A 211 13.90 1.93 -9.06
C TYR A 211 15.00 1.14 -8.32
N PRO A 212 15.93 0.48 -9.05
CA PRO A 212 16.99 -0.35 -8.44
C PRO A 212 17.97 0.41 -7.55
N ASP A 213 18.21 1.68 -7.85
CA ASP A 213 19.07 2.59 -7.08
C ASP A 213 18.33 3.23 -5.88
N GLY A 214 17.04 2.94 -5.73
CA GLY A 214 16.19 3.53 -4.69
C GLY A 214 15.80 4.99 -4.96
N ASN A 215 16.01 5.50 -6.18
CA ASN A 215 15.64 6.86 -6.52
C ASN A 215 14.10 7.06 -6.46
N PRO A 216 13.64 8.21 -5.95
CA PRO A 216 12.23 8.58 -6.00
C PRO A 216 11.78 8.86 -7.44
N CYS A 217 10.47 8.74 -7.70
CA CYS A 217 9.87 9.14 -8.97
C CYS A 217 9.74 10.67 -9.03
N ASN A 218 9.97 11.29 -10.18
CA ASN A 218 9.71 12.69 -10.45
C ASN A 218 8.21 12.90 -10.73
N GLY A 219 7.45 13.00 -9.66
CA GLY A 219 6.01 13.22 -9.65
C GLY A 219 5.20 11.96 -9.98
N PHE A 220 3.87 12.10 -9.86
CA PHE A 220 2.94 11.00 -10.07
C PHE A 220 2.84 10.52 -11.51
N ALA A 221 3.22 11.36 -12.48
CA ALA A 221 3.28 10.96 -13.88
C ALA A 221 4.35 9.86 -14.09
N GLU A 222 5.53 10.01 -13.49
CA GLU A 222 6.57 8.99 -13.52
C GLU A 222 6.21 7.78 -12.66
N ALA A 223 5.61 7.99 -11.49
CA ALA A 223 5.13 6.90 -10.64
C ALA A 223 4.13 6.00 -11.38
N LEU A 224 3.18 6.60 -12.13
CA LEU A 224 2.20 5.87 -12.94
C LEU A 224 2.87 5.12 -14.10
N ALA A 225 3.82 5.76 -14.80
CA ALA A 225 4.56 5.11 -15.88
C ALA A 225 5.34 3.89 -15.36
N ARG A 226 6.05 4.05 -14.25
CA ARG A 226 6.82 2.96 -13.62
C ARG A 226 5.94 1.86 -13.06
N TYR A 227 4.79 2.17 -12.49
CA TYR A 227 3.79 1.17 -12.12
C TYR A 227 3.41 0.29 -13.33
N ARG A 228 3.06 0.90 -14.48
CA ARG A 228 2.69 0.17 -15.70
C ARG A 228 3.83 -0.70 -16.24
N GLU A 229 5.09 -0.26 -16.10
CA GLU A 229 6.27 -1.03 -16.52
C GLU A 229 6.57 -2.22 -15.59
N LEU A 230 6.34 -2.05 -14.28
CA LEU A 230 6.62 -3.08 -13.28
C LEU A 230 5.57 -4.19 -13.27
N VAL A 231 4.29 -3.84 -13.33
CA VAL A 231 3.16 -4.78 -13.16
C VAL A 231 3.32 -6.09 -13.97
N PRO A 232 3.69 -6.09 -15.27
CA PRO A 232 3.84 -7.33 -16.04
C PRO A 232 4.96 -8.27 -15.54
N HIS A 233 5.90 -7.77 -14.75
CA HIS A 233 7.07 -8.49 -14.25
C HIS A 233 6.94 -8.90 -12.78
N VAL A 234 5.93 -8.35 -12.07
CA VAL A 234 5.67 -8.66 -10.67
C VAL A 234 4.84 -9.93 -10.57
N ARG A 235 5.28 -10.90 -9.75
CA ARG A 235 4.49 -12.10 -9.46
C ARG A 235 3.69 -11.90 -8.17
N LEU A 236 2.39 -11.67 -8.29
CA LEU A 236 1.52 -11.45 -7.13
C LEU A 236 1.56 -12.64 -6.16
N ALA A 237 1.64 -12.36 -4.85
CA ALA A 237 1.76 -13.38 -3.81
C ALA A 237 1.03 -12.99 -2.51
N GLY A 238 1.68 -13.13 -1.37
CA GLY A 238 1.15 -12.83 -0.05
C GLY A 238 2.04 -13.49 1.02
N PRO A 239 1.66 -13.49 2.31
CA PRO A 239 0.49 -12.84 2.89
C PRO A 239 0.47 -11.31 2.74
N THR A 240 -0.63 -10.68 3.14
CA THR A 240 -0.82 -9.22 3.09
C THR A 240 -0.63 -8.63 4.48
N SER A 241 0.36 -7.74 4.63
CA SER A 241 0.61 -6.92 5.82
C SER A 241 1.06 -5.52 5.39
N PHE A 242 0.58 -4.48 6.05
CA PHE A 242 1.05 -3.10 5.79
C PHE A 242 2.24 -2.71 6.66
N ALA A 243 2.65 -3.57 7.60
CA ALA A 243 3.78 -3.28 8.47
C ALA A 243 5.07 -2.94 7.70
N PRO A 244 5.48 -3.68 6.64
CA PRO A 244 6.72 -3.36 5.92
C PRO A 244 6.72 -1.97 5.28
N ILE A 245 5.59 -1.55 4.68
CA ILE A 245 5.50 -0.24 4.02
C ILE A 245 5.41 0.91 5.03
N ILE A 246 4.70 0.71 6.14
CA ILE A 246 4.65 1.70 7.23
C ILE A 246 6.03 1.85 7.89
N GLU A 247 6.75 0.75 8.11
CA GLU A 247 8.13 0.79 8.61
C GLU A 247 9.11 1.46 7.65
N MET A 248 8.92 1.28 6.34
CA MET A 248 9.70 1.99 5.33
C MET A 248 9.43 3.50 5.40
N ALA A 249 8.16 3.91 5.53
CA ALA A 249 7.82 5.31 5.68
C ALA A 249 8.40 5.94 6.95
N MET A 250 8.35 5.25 8.10
CA MET A 250 9.03 5.69 9.32
C MET A 250 10.54 5.89 9.11
N THR A 251 11.18 5.01 8.32
CA THR A 251 12.60 5.14 7.97
C THR A 251 12.88 6.38 7.12
N ILE A 252 12.02 6.71 6.17
CA ILE A 252 12.13 7.92 5.33
C ILE A 252 11.97 9.18 6.20
N VAL A 253 10.98 9.21 7.09
CA VAL A 253 10.75 10.32 8.03
C VAL A 253 11.96 10.55 8.94
N GLU A 254 12.63 9.51 9.43
CA GLU A 254 13.86 9.69 10.21
C GLU A 254 15.02 10.25 9.37
N LYS A 255 15.20 9.74 8.15
CA LYS A 255 16.26 10.16 7.23
C LYS A 255 16.12 11.64 6.87
N SER A 256 14.89 12.11 6.63
CA SER A 256 14.58 13.52 6.36
C SER A 256 14.75 14.44 7.58
N GLY A 257 15.06 13.90 8.77
CA GLY A 257 15.22 14.69 9.98
C GLY A 257 13.92 14.95 10.74
N GLY A 258 12.87 14.16 10.49
CA GLY A 258 11.55 14.34 11.09
C GLY A 258 10.70 15.37 10.35
N GLN A 259 10.88 15.52 9.04
CA GLN A 259 9.94 16.30 8.23
C GLN A 259 8.59 15.60 8.13
N TYR A 260 7.52 16.36 7.95
CA TYR A 260 6.18 15.80 7.81
C TYR A 260 6.05 15.02 6.49
N HIS A 261 5.52 13.81 6.58
CA HIS A 261 5.24 12.96 5.42
C HIS A 261 3.81 12.45 5.45
N VAL A 262 3.25 12.24 4.25
CA VAL A 262 2.01 11.50 4.05
C VAL A 262 2.32 10.22 3.28
N LEU A 263 2.09 9.07 3.91
CA LEU A 263 2.16 7.76 3.25
C LEU A 263 0.81 7.45 2.63
N LEU A 264 0.78 7.32 1.31
CA LEU A 264 -0.32 6.78 0.56
C LEU A 264 -0.14 5.27 0.33
N ILE A 265 -1.06 4.47 0.83
CA ILE A 265 -1.14 3.03 0.54
C ILE A 265 -2.34 2.79 -0.38
N ILE A 266 -2.11 2.20 -1.55
CA ILE A 266 -3.20 1.77 -2.45
C ILE A 266 -3.28 0.24 -2.37
N ALA A 267 -4.42 -0.28 -1.91
CA ALA A 267 -4.58 -1.70 -1.62
C ALA A 267 -6.03 -2.17 -1.81
N ASP A 268 -6.21 -3.49 -1.90
CA ASP A 268 -7.53 -4.12 -2.06
C ASP A 268 -8.23 -4.50 -0.74
N GLY A 269 -7.59 -4.18 0.38
CA GLY A 269 -8.13 -4.33 1.73
C GLY A 269 -8.04 -5.74 2.32
N GLN A 270 -7.45 -6.70 1.61
CA GLN A 270 -7.37 -8.09 2.06
C GLN A 270 -6.15 -8.36 2.96
N VAL A 271 -6.07 -7.70 4.12
CA VAL A 271 -5.08 -8.08 5.15
C VAL A 271 -5.32 -9.54 5.56
N THR A 272 -4.29 -10.38 5.53
CA THR A 272 -4.46 -11.83 5.64
C THR A 272 -5.03 -12.20 7.01
N ARG A 273 -6.14 -12.95 7.02
CA ARG A 273 -6.70 -13.58 8.20
C ARG A 273 -6.43 -15.07 8.18
N SER A 274 -5.92 -15.63 9.29
CA SER A 274 -5.81 -17.08 9.41
C SER A 274 -7.20 -17.70 9.56
N VAL A 275 -7.42 -18.89 9.00
CA VAL A 275 -8.64 -19.69 9.23
C VAL A 275 -8.80 -20.10 10.70
N ASP A 276 -7.70 -20.10 11.46
CA ASP A 276 -7.67 -20.40 12.90
C ASP A 276 -7.93 -19.16 13.77
N THR A 277 -8.14 -17.98 13.16
CA THR A 277 -8.41 -16.76 13.92
C THR A 277 -9.85 -16.81 14.45
N GLU A 278 -10.01 -16.95 15.76
CA GLU A 278 -11.32 -16.90 16.40
C GLU A 278 -12.02 -15.56 16.11
N THR A 279 -13.36 -15.59 16.09
CA THR A 279 -14.15 -14.38 15.84
C THR A 279 -13.81 -13.30 16.88
N GLY A 280 -13.25 -12.18 16.40
CA GLY A 280 -12.85 -11.05 17.24
C GLY A 280 -11.36 -11.00 17.63
N GLN A 281 -10.55 -11.96 17.18
CA GLN A 281 -9.08 -11.89 17.30
C GLN A 281 -8.46 -11.38 15.99
N LEU A 282 -7.30 -10.71 16.11
CA LEU A 282 -6.49 -10.28 14.96
C LEU A 282 -5.55 -11.40 14.53
N SER A 283 -5.36 -11.55 13.22
CA SER A 283 -4.31 -12.41 12.68
C SER A 283 -2.91 -11.86 12.99
N PRO A 284 -1.83 -12.65 12.79
CA PRO A 284 -0.47 -12.13 12.92
C PRO A 284 -0.19 -10.92 12.02
N GLN A 285 -0.71 -10.91 10.78
CA GLN A 285 -0.54 -9.79 9.85
C GLN A 285 -1.35 -8.56 10.24
N GLU A 286 -2.57 -8.75 10.75
CA GLU A 286 -3.39 -7.66 11.28
C GLU A 286 -2.73 -7.05 12.51
N GLN A 287 -2.24 -7.87 13.44
CA GLN A 287 -1.56 -7.41 14.64
C GLN A 287 -0.28 -6.62 14.29
N GLN A 288 0.55 -7.13 13.37
CA GLN A 288 1.74 -6.42 12.90
C GLN A 288 1.40 -5.08 12.25
N THR A 289 0.31 -5.04 11.47
CA THR A 289 -0.17 -3.80 10.85
C THR A 289 -0.60 -2.79 11.92
N VAL A 290 -1.40 -3.21 12.90
CA VAL A 290 -1.82 -2.36 14.03
C VAL A 290 -0.60 -1.86 14.81
N ASP A 291 0.34 -2.73 15.15
CA ASP A 291 1.56 -2.36 15.87
C ASP A 291 2.40 -1.33 15.09
N ALA A 292 2.47 -1.48 13.76
CA ALA A 292 3.16 -0.53 12.89
C ALA A 292 2.44 0.83 12.84
N ILE A 293 1.11 0.86 12.78
CA ILE A 293 0.31 2.12 12.82
C ILE A 293 0.51 2.83 14.17
N VAL A 294 0.41 2.10 15.28
CA VAL A 294 0.64 2.63 16.63
C VAL A 294 2.05 3.22 16.73
N LYS A 295 3.06 2.49 16.26
CA LYS A 295 4.43 2.99 16.27
C LYS A 295 4.63 4.21 15.36
N ALA A 296 3.98 4.23 14.20
CA ALA A 296 4.02 5.35 13.27
C ALA A 296 3.44 6.65 13.87
N SER A 297 2.50 6.56 14.82
CA SER A 297 1.96 7.72 15.53
C SER A 297 2.99 8.46 16.42
N GLU A 298 4.18 7.90 16.61
CA GLU A 298 5.30 8.57 17.27
C GLU A 298 6.15 9.41 16.31
N PHE A 299 5.83 9.41 15.02
CA PHE A 299 6.51 10.13 13.95
C PHE A 299 5.58 11.19 13.36
N PRO A 300 6.11 12.26 12.74
CA PRO A 300 5.31 13.21 11.96
C PRO A 300 4.88 12.58 10.62
N LEU A 301 4.08 11.52 10.70
CA LEU A 301 3.65 10.68 9.59
C LEU A 301 2.14 10.47 9.65
N SER A 302 1.46 10.88 8.58
CA SER A 302 0.08 10.52 8.31
C SER A 302 0.00 9.39 7.29
N ILE A 303 -1.00 8.52 7.43
CA ILE A 303 -1.21 7.37 6.56
C ILE A 303 -2.60 7.50 5.93
N ILE A 304 -2.68 7.44 4.61
CA ILE A 304 -3.94 7.37 3.86
C ILE A 304 -3.98 6.01 3.17
N LEU A 305 -4.96 5.19 3.53
CA LEU A 305 -5.25 3.93 2.83
C LEU A 305 -6.37 4.15 1.82
N VAL A 306 -6.03 4.02 0.54
CA VAL A 306 -6.97 4.09 -0.58
C VAL A 306 -7.39 2.68 -1.00
N GLY A 307 -8.61 2.33 -0.63
CA GLY A 307 -9.21 1.03 -0.89
C GLY A 307 -9.76 0.90 -2.32
N VAL A 308 -9.14 0.06 -3.13
CA VAL A 308 -9.58 -0.27 -4.50
C VAL A 308 -10.16 -1.68 -4.57
N GLY A 309 -11.03 -1.96 -5.54
CA GLY A 309 -11.69 -3.26 -5.64
C GLY A 309 -12.91 -3.45 -4.73
N ASP A 310 -13.29 -4.70 -4.54
CA ASP A 310 -14.57 -5.13 -3.97
C ASP A 310 -14.61 -5.11 -2.42
N GLY A 311 -13.45 -5.04 -1.75
CA GLY A 311 -13.35 -5.25 -0.30
C GLY A 311 -13.48 -6.74 0.09
N PRO A 312 -13.94 -7.06 1.32
CA PRO A 312 -14.60 -6.18 2.31
C PRO A 312 -13.65 -5.16 2.96
N TRP A 313 -14.24 -4.12 3.56
CA TRP A 313 -13.52 -2.97 4.12
C TRP A 313 -13.66 -2.81 5.64
N ASP A 314 -14.28 -3.78 6.33
CA ASP A 314 -14.62 -3.65 7.75
C ASP A 314 -13.38 -3.47 8.64
N THR A 315 -12.33 -4.27 8.40
CA THR A 315 -11.05 -4.15 9.12
C THR A 315 -10.41 -2.77 8.91
N MET A 316 -10.51 -2.23 7.69
CA MET A 316 -9.89 -0.94 7.36
C MET A 316 -10.62 0.22 8.05
N LYS A 317 -11.95 0.12 8.18
CA LYS A 317 -12.76 1.06 8.99
C LYS A 317 -12.47 0.93 10.48
N GLU A 318 -12.17 -0.27 10.97
CA GLU A 318 -11.78 -0.48 12.36
C GLU A 318 -10.42 0.18 12.66
N PHE A 319 -9.46 0.10 11.74
CA PHE A 319 -8.16 0.77 11.87
C PHE A 319 -8.25 2.30 11.82
N ASP A 320 -9.23 2.84 11.09
CA ASP A 320 -9.55 4.27 11.02
C ASP A 320 -9.99 4.81 12.39
N ASP A 321 -10.99 4.18 12.99
CA ASP A 321 -11.69 4.73 14.16
C ASP A 321 -11.22 4.18 15.52
N ASN A 322 -10.63 2.97 15.58
CA ASN A 322 -10.54 2.18 16.80
C ASN A 322 -9.14 1.59 17.09
N ILE A 323 -8.09 2.40 16.98
CA ILE A 323 -6.75 2.02 17.48
C ILE A 323 -6.47 2.73 18.82
N PRO A 324 -6.62 2.07 19.98
CA PRO A 324 -6.68 2.73 21.28
C PRO A 324 -5.32 3.21 21.83
N THR A 325 -4.19 2.74 21.30
CA THR A 325 -2.84 3.01 21.86
C THR A 325 -2.01 4.00 21.05
N ARG A 326 -2.54 4.55 19.94
CA ARG A 326 -1.83 5.54 19.12
C ARG A 326 -1.77 6.92 19.80
N SER A 327 -0.68 7.66 19.58
CA SER A 327 -0.44 8.99 20.18
C SER A 327 -1.34 10.08 19.59
N PHE A 328 -1.74 9.91 18.33
CA PHE A 328 -2.77 10.67 17.64
C PHE A 328 -3.34 9.80 16.52
N ASP A 329 -4.53 10.14 16.07
CA ASP A 329 -5.17 9.56 14.89
C ASP A 329 -4.33 9.87 13.66
N ASN A 330 -3.61 8.89 13.13
CA ASN A 330 -2.65 9.05 12.05
C ASN A 330 -3.00 8.21 10.81
N PHE A 331 -4.21 7.68 10.74
CA PHE A 331 -4.62 6.73 9.71
C PHE A 331 -6.01 7.08 9.21
N GLN A 332 -6.12 7.38 7.91
CA GLN A 332 -7.37 7.64 7.20
C GLN A 332 -7.66 6.52 6.20
N PHE A 333 -8.84 5.91 6.26
CA PHE A 333 -9.32 5.00 5.20
C PHE A 333 -10.24 5.71 4.19
N VAL A 334 -10.03 5.45 2.89
CA VAL A 334 -10.88 5.97 1.81
C VAL A 334 -11.30 4.85 0.86
N ASN A 335 -12.61 4.58 0.79
CA ASN A 335 -13.17 3.61 -0.15
C ASN A 335 -13.28 4.22 -1.57
N PHE A 336 -12.21 4.07 -2.36
CA PHE A 336 -12.11 4.62 -3.71
C PHE A 336 -13.17 4.04 -4.64
N THR A 337 -13.35 2.71 -4.62
CA THR A 337 -14.33 2.02 -5.46
C THR A 337 -15.73 2.55 -5.22
N GLU A 338 -16.14 2.71 -3.95
CA GLU A 338 -17.46 3.22 -3.61
C GLU A 338 -17.67 4.64 -4.15
N ILE A 339 -16.69 5.53 -3.99
CA ILE A 339 -16.78 6.91 -4.50
C ILE A 339 -16.86 6.90 -6.03
N MET A 340 -16.03 6.11 -6.69
CA MET A 340 -15.99 6.03 -8.15
C MET A 340 -17.23 5.35 -8.76
N SER A 341 -17.95 4.54 -7.97
CA SER A 341 -19.21 3.91 -8.40
C SER A 341 -20.41 4.87 -8.43
N LYS A 342 -20.34 6.01 -7.74
CA LYS A 342 -21.47 6.95 -7.60
C LYS A 342 -21.94 7.46 -8.97
N ASN A 343 -23.25 7.62 -9.15
CA ASN A 343 -23.82 8.18 -10.38
C ASN A 343 -23.79 9.72 -10.39
N ILE A 344 -22.58 10.28 -10.42
CA ILE A 344 -22.32 11.73 -10.49
C ILE A 344 -21.21 12.01 -11.53
N PRO A 345 -21.04 13.26 -12.01
CA PRO A 345 -19.98 13.59 -12.97
C PRO A 345 -18.59 13.22 -12.47
N GLN A 346 -17.70 12.79 -13.37
CA GLN A 346 -16.34 12.33 -13.05
C GLN A 346 -15.55 13.35 -12.21
N SER A 347 -15.55 14.62 -12.62
CA SER A 347 -14.89 15.70 -11.88
C SER A 347 -15.36 15.81 -10.42
N ARG A 348 -16.64 15.54 -10.15
CA ARG A 348 -17.20 15.54 -8.80
C ARG A 348 -16.78 14.31 -8.01
N LYS A 349 -16.63 13.13 -8.64
CA LYS A 349 -16.09 11.93 -7.97
C LYS A 349 -14.66 12.18 -7.53
N GLU A 350 -13.84 12.76 -8.41
CA GLU A 350 -12.45 13.10 -8.12
C GLU A 350 -12.35 14.10 -6.97
N ALA A 351 -13.18 15.15 -6.96
CA ALA A 351 -13.22 16.11 -5.86
C ALA A 351 -13.65 15.48 -4.53
N VAL A 352 -14.66 14.60 -4.54
CA VAL A 352 -15.12 13.87 -3.34
C VAL A 352 -14.02 12.95 -2.82
N PHE A 353 -13.32 12.25 -3.71
CA PHE A 353 -12.22 11.37 -3.33
C PHE A 353 -11.03 12.15 -2.76
N ALA A 354 -10.63 13.24 -3.42
CA ALA A 354 -9.56 14.11 -2.94
C ALA A 354 -9.87 14.68 -1.55
N LEU A 355 -11.10 15.15 -1.36
CA LEU A 355 -11.56 15.65 -0.07
C LEU A 355 -11.54 14.57 1.01
N ALA A 356 -12.01 13.36 0.70
CA ALA A 356 -12.00 12.24 1.64
C ALA A 356 -10.58 11.84 2.04
N ALA A 357 -9.64 11.79 1.09
CA ALA A 357 -8.23 11.49 1.37
C ALA A 357 -7.55 12.56 2.22
N LEU A 358 -7.96 13.81 2.07
CA LEU A 358 -7.35 14.95 2.74
C LEU A 358 -8.01 15.32 4.07
N MET A 359 -9.15 14.72 4.41
CA MET A 359 -10.04 15.17 5.48
C MET A 359 -9.33 15.36 6.82
N GLU A 360 -8.48 14.40 7.19
CA GLU A 360 -7.81 14.40 8.48
C GLU A 360 -6.44 15.08 8.49
N ILE A 361 -5.80 15.23 7.33
CA ILE A 361 -4.42 15.73 7.21
C ILE A 361 -4.20 17.06 7.96
N PRO A 362 -5.10 18.07 7.92
CA PRO A 362 -4.89 19.31 8.67
C PRO A 362 -4.82 19.11 10.18
N LEU A 363 -5.65 18.23 10.73
CA LEU A 363 -5.72 17.96 12.16
C LEU A 363 -4.58 17.03 12.60
N GLN A 364 -4.22 16.06 11.76
CA GLN A 364 -3.05 15.21 11.94
C GLN A 364 -1.76 16.04 11.98
N TYR A 365 -1.55 16.93 11.01
CA TYR A 365 -0.41 17.84 10.99
C TYR A 365 -0.33 18.69 12.27
N LYS A 366 -1.46 19.30 12.68
CA LYS A 366 -1.53 20.04 13.96
C LYS A 366 -1.21 19.18 15.17
N ALA A 367 -1.61 17.90 15.18
CA ALA A 367 -1.26 16.97 16.24
C ALA A 367 0.26 16.78 16.32
N THR A 368 0.95 16.62 15.19
CA THR A 368 2.42 16.48 15.17
C THR A 368 3.14 17.69 15.77
N LEU A 369 2.63 18.91 15.51
CA LEU A 369 3.12 20.15 16.12
C LEU A 369 2.89 20.17 17.64
N GLN A 370 1.68 19.82 18.08
CA GLN A 370 1.31 19.85 19.50
C GLN A 370 2.01 18.76 20.34
N LEU A 371 2.28 17.59 19.74
CA LEU A 371 3.09 16.54 20.34
C LEU A 371 4.58 16.87 20.34
N GLY A 372 5.00 17.87 19.55
CA GLY A 372 6.39 18.29 19.44
C GLY A 372 7.28 17.23 18.80
N ILE A 373 6.73 16.45 17.86
CA ILE A 373 7.43 15.39 17.13
C ILE A 373 7.92 15.86 15.75
N LEU A 374 7.37 16.95 15.22
CA LEU A 374 7.82 17.56 13.97
C LEU A 374 9.26 18.12 14.08
N GLY A 375 10.09 17.87 13.06
CA GLY A 375 11.48 18.33 12.99
C GLY A 375 12.43 17.62 13.95
N ARG A 376 12.05 16.45 14.48
CA ARG A 376 12.87 15.68 15.43
C ARG A 376 13.11 14.26 14.94
N ARG A 377 14.36 13.81 15.11
CA ARG A 377 14.72 12.39 14.98
C ARG A 377 14.42 11.67 16.28
N THR A 378 13.60 10.62 16.20
CA THR A 378 13.26 9.78 17.36
C THR A 378 14.28 8.66 17.58
N SER A 379 15.02 8.26 16.52
CA SER A 379 15.95 7.11 16.51
C SER A 379 15.26 5.80 16.92
N LYS A 380 13.96 5.70 16.64
CA LYS A 380 13.10 4.55 16.96
C LYS A 380 12.79 3.69 15.74
N SER A 381 13.11 4.15 14.52
CA SER A 381 13.04 3.32 13.32
C SER A 381 14.11 2.25 13.35
N ARG A 382 13.79 1.09 12.76
CA ARG A 382 14.74 -0.02 12.57
C ARG A 382 15.63 0.18 11.34
N GLY A 383 15.45 1.26 10.58
CA GLY A 383 16.26 1.56 9.41
C GLY A 383 16.03 0.57 8.27
N ARG A 384 14.77 0.36 7.88
CA ARG A 384 14.39 -0.59 6.81
C ARG A 384 15.05 -0.20 5.49
N VAL A 385 15.50 -1.21 4.73
CA VAL A 385 16.11 -1.06 3.41
C VAL A 385 15.20 -1.77 2.40
N PRO A 386 14.75 -1.08 1.34
CA PRO A 386 13.91 -1.71 0.31
C PRO A 386 14.74 -2.69 -0.53
N LEU A 387 14.09 -3.73 -1.03
CA LEU A 387 14.63 -4.61 -2.06
C LEU A 387 14.65 -3.87 -3.43
N PRO A 388 15.52 -4.27 -4.37
CA PRO A 388 15.41 -3.81 -5.75
C PRO A 388 14.11 -4.31 -6.40
N PRO A 389 13.61 -3.66 -7.46
CA PRO A 389 12.40 -4.10 -8.14
C PRO A 389 12.58 -5.51 -8.73
N PRO A 390 11.53 -6.35 -8.71
CA PRO A 390 11.60 -7.70 -9.27
C PRO A 390 11.91 -7.60 -10.78
N SER A 391 13.06 -8.16 -11.17
CA SER A 391 13.51 -8.16 -12.56
C SER A 391 12.87 -9.34 -13.29
N GLY A 392 12.14 -9.07 -14.38
CA GLY A 392 11.45 -10.09 -15.19
C GLY A 392 12.33 -11.11 -15.93
N SER A 393 13.62 -11.25 -15.58
CA SER A 393 14.56 -12.19 -16.19
C SER A 393 15.29 -12.99 -15.12
N TYR A 394 14.77 -14.16 -14.78
CA TYR A 394 15.59 -15.23 -14.19
C TYR A 394 16.44 -15.85 -15.29
N GLY A 395 17.59 -15.21 -15.58
CA GLY A 395 18.52 -15.68 -16.60
C GLY A 395 19.75 -14.80 -16.69
N ALA A 396 20.70 -15.02 -15.77
CA ALA A 396 22.14 -14.74 -15.83
C ALA A 396 22.62 -14.14 -14.51
N TYR A 397 23.18 -14.99 -13.66
CA TYR A 397 24.18 -14.58 -12.69
C TYR A 397 25.39 -14.07 -13.48
N SER A 398 25.39 -12.78 -13.81
CA SER A 398 26.61 -12.10 -14.22
C SER A 398 27.37 -11.79 -12.95
N PHE A 399 28.28 -12.71 -12.60
CA PHE A 399 29.40 -12.41 -11.71
C PHE A 399 30.05 -11.11 -12.24
N GLY A 400 29.99 -10.05 -11.44
CA GLY A 400 30.71 -8.83 -11.74
C GLY A 400 32.20 -9.14 -11.83
N THR A 401 32.75 -9.08 -13.03
CA THR A 401 34.19 -8.96 -13.24
C THR A 401 34.61 -7.55 -12.86
N GLU A 402 34.92 -7.35 -11.59
CA GLU A 402 35.75 -6.22 -11.18
C GLU A 402 37.18 -6.45 -11.69
N THR A 403 37.56 -5.68 -12.69
CA THR A 403 38.94 -5.50 -13.11
C THR A 403 39.73 -4.76 -12.03
N SER A 404 40.46 -5.49 -11.19
CA SER A 404 41.58 -4.95 -10.40
C SER A 404 42.91 -5.43 -11.00
N LYS A 405 43.75 -4.47 -11.40
CA LYS A 405 45.09 -4.67 -11.98
C LYS A 405 46.03 -5.40 -10.99
N PRO A 406 46.92 -6.29 -11.46
CA PRO A 406 47.81 -7.04 -10.59
C PRO A 406 49.11 -6.25 -10.31
N THR A 407 49.57 -6.27 -9.06
CA THR A 407 50.95 -5.92 -8.71
C THR A 407 51.70 -7.22 -8.40
N SER A 408 52.78 -7.42 -9.12
CA SER A 408 53.68 -8.57 -9.18
C SER A 408 54.48 -8.84 -7.89
N PHE A 409 54.66 -10.10 -7.49
CA PHE A 409 55.94 -10.72 -7.04
C PHE A 409 55.85 -12.27 -7.10
N PRO A 410 56.97 -13.00 -7.34
CA PRO A 410 57.01 -14.38 -7.88
C PRO A 410 56.99 -15.52 -6.83
N PRO A 411 56.87 -16.80 -7.26
CA PRO A 411 56.35 -17.91 -6.46
C PRO A 411 57.45 -18.71 -5.76
N ASN A 412 57.12 -19.33 -4.62
CA ASN A 412 57.90 -20.43 -4.07
C ASN A 412 57.05 -21.72 -4.04
N THR A 413 57.50 -22.67 -4.85
CA THR A 413 57.02 -24.05 -4.98
C THR A 413 57.21 -24.87 -3.70
N SER A 414 56.22 -25.70 -3.35
CA SER A 414 56.45 -27.08 -2.90
C SER A 414 55.18 -27.92 -2.98
N LEU A 415 55.37 -29.18 -3.32
CA LEU A 415 54.45 -30.15 -3.89
C LEU A 415 53.91 -31.17 -2.85
N TYR A 416 52.60 -31.46 -2.94
CA TYR A 416 51.83 -32.66 -2.50
C TYR A 416 51.72 -33.01 -0.99
N PRO A 417 50.76 -33.89 -0.56
CA PRO A 417 49.54 -34.40 -1.21
C PRO A 417 48.24 -34.28 -0.37
N ILE A 418 47.13 -34.57 -1.06
CA ILE A 418 45.75 -34.82 -0.59
C ILE A 418 45.69 -35.83 0.58
N TYR A 419 44.93 -35.49 1.63
CA TYR A 419 44.10 -36.43 2.42
C TYR A 419 42.84 -35.74 2.93
N GLU A 420 41.73 -36.49 2.87
CA GLU A 420 40.38 -36.18 3.32
C GLU A 420 40.22 -36.01 4.84
N ASN A 421 39.07 -35.39 5.18
CA ASN A 421 38.34 -35.39 6.45
C ASN A 421 38.85 -34.52 7.60
N THR A 422 38.04 -33.51 7.98
CA THR A 422 37.36 -33.53 9.29
C THR A 422 36.28 -32.45 9.39
N THR A 423 35.05 -32.90 9.66
CA THR A 423 34.08 -32.37 10.64
C THR A 423 34.00 -30.86 10.89
N THR A 424 32.83 -30.29 10.57
CA THR A 424 32.25 -29.15 11.30
C THR A 424 30.91 -29.52 11.91
N ALA A 425 30.76 -29.10 13.16
CA ALA A 425 29.71 -29.39 14.13
C ALA A 425 28.38 -28.65 13.80
N PRO A 426 27.26 -28.96 14.50
CA PRO A 426 25.91 -28.76 14.02
C PRO A 426 25.40 -27.33 14.24
N SER A 427 24.66 -26.81 13.26
CA SER A 427 23.82 -25.62 13.40
C SER A 427 22.53 -25.98 14.15
N ALA A 428 22.20 -25.22 15.19
CA ALA A 428 20.96 -25.31 15.96
C ALA A 428 19.72 -24.98 15.09
N PRO A 429 18.52 -25.47 15.46
CA PRO A 429 17.40 -25.57 14.54
C PRO A 429 16.59 -24.28 14.48
N ALA A 430 16.46 -23.71 13.28
CA ALA A 430 15.35 -22.82 12.97
C ALA A 430 14.11 -23.71 12.76
N THR A 431 13.31 -23.91 13.80
CA THR A 431 12.00 -24.54 13.67
C THR A 431 11.00 -23.52 13.14
N SER A 432 11.04 -23.28 11.83
CA SER A 432 9.86 -22.82 11.09
C SER A 432 8.97 -24.04 10.83
N TRP A 433 7.67 -23.93 11.06
CA TRP A 433 6.72 -25.00 10.76
C TRP A 433 6.64 -25.27 9.24
N ASP A 434 6.98 -24.27 8.42
CA ASP A 434 7.06 -24.35 6.95
C ASP A 434 8.09 -25.37 6.43
N ASP A 435 9.18 -25.62 7.17
CA ASP A 435 10.17 -26.60 6.75
C ASP A 435 9.72 -28.05 6.95
N ARG A 436 8.57 -28.29 7.59
CA ARG A 436 8.07 -29.64 7.89
C ARG A 436 6.88 -30.07 7.04
N VAL A 437 6.22 -29.16 6.35
CA VAL A 437 5.00 -29.43 5.56
C VAL A 437 5.29 -29.53 4.07
N CYS A 438 4.50 -30.33 3.36
CA CYS A 438 4.68 -30.61 1.95
C CYS A 438 4.51 -29.32 1.13
N PRO A 439 5.47 -28.98 0.24
CA PRO A 439 5.42 -27.74 -0.55
C PRO A 439 4.32 -27.71 -1.63
N ILE A 440 3.53 -28.79 -1.76
CA ILE A 440 2.43 -28.90 -2.74
C ILE A 440 1.10 -28.64 -2.05
N CYS A 441 0.77 -29.42 -1.01
CA CYS A 441 -0.51 -29.26 -0.33
C CYS A 441 -0.44 -28.30 0.86
N LEU A 442 0.75 -27.97 1.37
CA LEU A 442 0.98 -27.14 2.55
C LEU A 442 0.28 -27.64 3.83
N VAL A 443 -0.18 -28.90 3.82
CA VAL A 443 -0.97 -29.53 4.89
C VAL A 443 -0.23 -30.72 5.49
N ASN A 444 0.14 -31.69 4.66
CA ASN A 444 0.73 -32.96 5.12
C ASN A 444 2.23 -32.83 5.41
N PRO A 445 2.78 -33.59 6.37
CA PRO A 445 4.22 -33.59 6.63
C PRO A 445 5.03 -34.15 5.46
N LYS A 446 6.30 -33.73 5.36
CA LYS A 446 7.27 -34.25 4.37
C LYS A 446 7.70 -35.68 4.73
N ASP A 447 7.08 -36.70 4.14
CA ASP A 447 7.39 -38.13 4.35
C ASP A 447 7.87 -38.86 3.07
N MET A 448 8.19 -38.12 2.00
CA MET A 448 8.79 -38.63 0.76
C MET A 448 9.91 -37.72 0.25
N ALA A 449 11.07 -38.31 -0.07
CA ALA A 449 12.19 -37.63 -0.72
C ALA A 449 12.39 -38.13 -2.16
N PHE A 450 12.76 -37.23 -3.06
CA PHE A 450 13.18 -37.55 -4.42
C PHE A 450 14.69 -37.74 -4.53
N GLY A 451 15.15 -38.39 -5.60
CA GLY A 451 16.59 -38.56 -5.87
C GLY A 451 17.41 -37.27 -5.97
N CYS A 452 16.77 -36.11 -6.13
CA CYS A 452 17.39 -34.78 -6.08
C CYS A 452 17.50 -34.18 -4.67
N GLY A 453 17.07 -34.89 -3.62
CA GLY A 453 17.13 -34.44 -2.22
C GLY A 453 15.92 -33.63 -1.74
N HIS A 454 15.05 -33.17 -2.64
CA HIS A 454 13.83 -32.43 -2.29
C HIS A 454 12.71 -33.35 -1.77
N GLN A 455 11.85 -32.81 -0.90
CA GLN A 455 10.87 -33.57 -0.15
C GLN A 455 9.43 -33.09 -0.36
N THR A 456 8.47 -34.02 -0.29
CA THR A 456 7.02 -33.82 -0.37
C THR A 456 6.31 -34.82 0.56
N CYS A 457 4.98 -34.75 0.69
CA CYS A 457 4.22 -35.85 1.29
C CYS A 457 3.99 -36.97 0.25
N CYS A 458 3.75 -38.20 0.70
CA CYS A 458 3.55 -39.37 -0.17
C CYS A 458 2.33 -39.22 -1.08
N GLU A 459 1.28 -38.55 -0.60
CA GLU A 459 0.06 -38.29 -1.37
C GLU A 459 0.34 -37.38 -2.57
N CYS A 460 1.09 -36.29 -2.37
CA CYS A 460 1.42 -35.36 -3.45
C CYS A 460 2.59 -35.85 -4.31
N GLY A 461 3.57 -36.56 -3.74
CA GLY A 461 4.79 -36.99 -4.44
C GLY A 461 4.66 -38.29 -5.25
N GLY A 462 3.62 -39.09 -5.00
CA GLY A 462 3.44 -40.41 -5.62
C GLY A 462 3.27 -40.39 -7.14
N SER A 463 2.60 -39.37 -7.68
CA SER A 463 2.27 -39.26 -9.11
C SER A 463 3.14 -38.26 -9.90
N LEU A 464 4.09 -37.57 -9.24
CA LEU A 464 4.90 -36.55 -9.91
C LEU A 464 5.99 -37.17 -10.78
N GLU A 465 6.09 -36.75 -12.04
CA GLU A 465 7.18 -37.16 -12.93
C GLU A 465 8.42 -36.24 -12.83
N SER A 466 8.23 -35.00 -12.38
CA SER A 466 9.29 -34.01 -12.18
C SER A 466 9.21 -33.37 -10.81
N CYS A 467 10.37 -33.04 -10.22
CA CYS A 467 10.44 -32.43 -8.90
C CYS A 467 9.83 -31.01 -8.95
N PRO A 468 8.88 -30.67 -8.07
CA PRO A 468 8.23 -29.35 -8.08
C PRO A 468 9.18 -28.21 -7.70
N ILE A 469 10.30 -28.52 -7.04
CA ILE A 469 11.27 -27.54 -6.55
C ILE A 469 12.37 -27.29 -7.59
N CYS A 470 13.04 -28.34 -8.08
CA CYS A 470 14.18 -28.21 -8.99
C CYS A 470 13.92 -28.66 -10.43
N ARG A 471 12.70 -29.12 -10.74
CA ARG A 471 12.26 -29.59 -12.07
C ARG A 471 13.04 -30.78 -12.66
N SER A 472 13.91 -31.41 -11.87
CA SER A 472 14.59 -32.65 -12.26
C SER A 472 13.60 -33.82 -12.37
N GLN A 473 13.82 -34.70 -13.35
CA GLN A 473 12.99 -35.91 -13.51
C GLN A 473 13.12 -36.84 -12.29
N ILE A 474 11.99 -37.30 -11.76
CA ILE A 474 11.96 -38.14 -10.55
C ILE A 474 12.19 -39.60 -10.94
N GLN A 475 13.43 -40.05 -10.79
CA GLN A 475 13.82 -41.46 -11.00
C GLN A 475 13.68 -42.31 -9.73
N THR A 476 13.90 -41.69 -8.56
CA THR A 476 13.92 -42.38 -7.27
C THR A 476 12.97 -41.68 -6.29
N ARG A 477 12.13 -42.46 -5.60
CA ARG A 477 11.26 -42.00 -4.50
C ARG A 477 11.60 -42.82 -3.26
N ILE A 478 11.91 -42.14 -2.16
CA ILE A 478 12.27 -42.75 -0.89
C ILE A 478 11.23 -42.32 0.13
N LYS A 479 10.52 -43.29 0.71
CA LYS A 479 9.61 -43.03 1.84
C LYS A 479 10.44 -42.85 3.11
N LEU A 480 10.20 -41.75 3.82
CA LEU A 480 10.85 -41.43 5.09
C LEU A 480 9.91 -41.90 6.23
N TYR A 481 10.47 -42.54 7.26
CA TYR A 481 9.74 -43.06 8.41
C TYR A 481 9.97 -42.21 9.66
#